data_AF-A0AAI9XCT3-F1
#
_entry.id   AF-A0AAI9XCT3-F1
#
_cell.length_a   1.000
_cell.length_b   1.000
_cell.length_c   1.000
_cell.angle_alpha   90.00
_cell.angle_beta   90.00
_cell.angle_gamma   90.00
#
_symmetry.space_group_name_H-M   'P 1'
#
loop_
_entity.id
_entity.type
_entity.pdbx_description
1 polymer ?
#
loop_
_entity_poly.entity_id
_entity_poly.type
_entity_poly.pdbx_seq_one_letter_code
_entity_poly.pdbx_strand_id
1 'polypeptide(L)'
;MFELEAGSKLQLDASASCDPDPNDSLCLKWYQYKDPSATQWSVHHEVGELGIRSLDEAGSVAEVTLPPPERCCVGLISRKAIQKGQSLHVILEVKDNGSPALITSRRVVIQVKDEKLLGGGRGADAIGDTMKGFMY
;
A
#
# COMPACT_ATOMS: atom_id res chain seq x y z
N MET A 1 -2.58 12.56 -3.82
CA MET A 1 -3.34 11.32 -3.62
C MET A 1 -3.61 10.75 -4.99
N PHE A 2 -3.37 9.45 -5.18
CA PHE A 2 -3.67 8.74 -6.43
C PHE A 2 -4.92 7.88 -6.24
N GLU A 3 -5.67 7.66 -7.31
CA GLU A 3 -6.79 6.72 -7.33
C GLU A 3 -6.51 5.70 -8.42
N LEU A 4 -6.41 4.42 -8.04
CA LEU A 4 -5.94 3.35 -8.92
C LEU A 4 -6.74 2.07 -8.70
N GLU A 5 -6.92 1.30 -9.76
CA GLU A 5 -7.59 0.00 -9.69
C GLU A 5 -6.76 -1.04 -8.91
N ALA A 6 -7.41 -1.88 -8.13
CA ALA A 6 -6.79 -3.01 -7.46
C ALA A 6 -6.02 -3.90 -8.45
N GLY A 7 -4.89 -4.47 -8.00
CA GLY A 7 -4.01 -5.28 -8.85
C GLY A 7 -3.19 -4.50 -9.89
N SER A 8 -3.41 -3.19 -10.05
CA SER A 8 -2.62 -2.37 -10.97
C SER A 8 -1.21 -2.05 -10.41
N LYS A 9 -0.40 -1.42 -11.25
CA LYS A 9 0.96 -1.00 -10.91
C LYS A 9 1.13 0.51 -11.08
N LEU A 10 1.96 1.10 -10.23
CA LEU A 10 2.36 2.50 -10.29
C LEU A 10 3.88 2.61 -10.17
N GLN A 11 4.49 3.46 -10.98
CA GLN A 11 5.88 3.84 -10.83
C GLN A 11 5.96 5.15 -10.04
N LEU A 12 6.82 5.18 -9.02
CA LEU A 12 7.18 6.37 -8.25
C LEU A 12 8.65 6.70 -8.54
N ASP A 13 8.90 7.96 -8.85
CA ASP A 13 10.21 8.44 -9.29
C ASP A 13 10.68 9.58 -8.38
N ALA A 14 11.80 9.37 -7.71
CA ALA A 14 12.50 10.33 -6.88
C ALA A 14 13.92 10.61 -7.38
N SER A 15 14.22 10.32 -8.65
CA SER A 15 15.53 10.59 -9.27
C SER A 15 15.94 12.06 -9.26
N ALA A 16 14.97 12.97 -9.14
CA ALA A 16 15.19 14.40 -8.99
C ALA A 16 15.48 14.85 -7.54
N SER A 17 15.56 13.92 -6.58
CA SER A 17 15.98 14.24 -5.21
C SER A 17 17.45 14.65 -5.18
N CYS A 18 17.75 15.72 -4.45
CA CYS A 18 19.10 16.23 -4.28
C CYS A 18 19.36 16.66 -2.83
N ASP A 19 20.62 16.60 -2.44
CA ASP A 19 21.12 17.21 -1.22
C ASP A 19 21.67 18.62 -1.55
N PRO A 20 21.36 19.66 -0.76
CA PRO A 20 21.97 20.98 -0.97
C PRO A 20 23.48 21.01 -0.69
N ASP A 21 24.00 20.07 0.09
CA ASP A 21 25.42 19.96 0.42
C ASP A 21 26.16 19.14 -0.66
N PRO A 22 27.17 19.71 -1.35
CA PRO A 22 27.73 19.13 -2.57
C PRO A 22 28.55 17.85 -2.35
N ASN A 23 28.91 17.52 -1.11
CA ASN A 23 29.69 16.34 -0.76
C ASN A 23 28.84 15.21 -0.18
N ASP A 24 27.53 15.43 -0.07
CA ASP A 24 26.62 14.49 0.55
C ASP A 24 25.93 13.63 -0.52
N SER A 25 25.58 12.41 -0.13
CA SER A 25 24.95 11.40 -0.97
C SER A 25 23.67 10.93 -0.32
N LEU A 26 22.69 10.57 -1.14
CA LEU A 26 21.36 10.19 -0.67
C LEU A 26 21.16 8.68 -0.70
N CYS A 27 20.65 8.14 0.41
CA CYS A 27 20.11 6.79 0.49
C CYS A 27 18.58 6.87 0.46
N LEU A 28 17.96 6.18 -0.51
CA LEU A 28 16.51 6.18 -0.72
C LEU A 28 15.93 4.82 -0.35
N LYS A 29 14.87 4.83 0.47
CA LYS A 29 14.18 3.63 0.92
C LYS A 29 12.67 3.78 0.77
N TRP A 30 12.07 2.83 0.06
CA TRP A 30 10.62 2.73 -0.12
C TRP A 30 10.04 1.63 0.75
N TYR A 31 8.98 1.93 1.49
CA TYR A 31 8.28 0.92 2.30
C TYR A 31 6.80 1.25 2.49
N GLN A 32 6.00 0.23 2.79
CA GLN A 32 4.58 0.40 3.11
C GLN A 32 4.42 0.81 4.58
N TYR A 33 3.62 1.85 4.83
CA TYR A 33 3.23 2.26 6.18
C TYR A 33 1.79 1.79 6.45
N LYS A 34 1.66 0.63 7.10
CA LYS A 34 0.35 -0.05 7.23
C LYS A 34 -0.55 0.56 8.29
N ASP A 35 -0.01 1.04 9.41
CA ASP A 35 -0.81 1.56 10.53
C ASP A 35 -1.84 2.64 10.12
N PRO A 36 -1.50 3.68 9.32
CA PRO A 36 -2.50 4.66 8.86
C PRO A 36 -3.48 4.13 7.82
N SER A 37 -3.26 2.92 7.29
CA SER A 37 -4.15 2.26 6.34
C SER A 37 -5.19 1.37 7.03
N ALA A 38 -4.96 0.99 8.29
CA ALA A 38 -5.85 0.15 9.06
C ALA A 38 -7.02 0.97 9.63
N THR A 39 -8.19 0.33 9.74
CA THR A 39 -9.39 0.90 10.36
C THR A 39 -9.70 0.25 11.71
N GLN A 40 -8.96 -0.78 12.10
CA GLN A 40 -9.04 -1.44 13.41
C GLN A 40 -7.66 -1.88 13.92
N TRP A 41 -7.65 -2.66 15.01
CA TRP A 41 -6.44 -3.06 15.75
C TRP A 41 -5.53 -4.05 14.99
N SER A 42 -6.06 -4.90 14.11
CA SER A 42 -5.30 -6.00 13.49
C SER A 42 -4.70 -5.60 12.14
N VAL A 43 -3.72 -4.68 12.17
CA VAL A 43 -3.07 -4.10 10.97
C VAL A 43 -2.56 -5.16 10.00
N HIS A 44 -1.87 -6.18 10.49
CA HIS A 44 -1.24 -7.22 9.67
C HIS A 44 -2.25 -8.12 8.91
N HIS A 45 -3.46 -8.28 9.44
CA HIS A 45 -4.50 -9.10 8.83
C HIS A 45 -5.47 -8.28 7.98
N GLU A 46 -5.66 -7.01 8.32
CA GLU A 46 -6.56 -6.11 7.62
C GLU A 46 -5.94 -5.54 6.35
N VAL A 47 -4.73 -4.99 6.43
CA VAL A 47 -4.17 -4.13 5.38
C VAL A 47 -3.58 -4.97 4.24
N GLY A 48 -4.06 -4.75 3.02
CA GLY A 48 -3.50 -5.37 1.82
C GLY A 48 -2.02 -5.02 1.62
N GLU A 49 -1.20 -6.04 1.35
CA GLU A 49 0.24 -5.88 1.11
C GLU A 49 0.52 -5.20 -0.24
N LEU A 50 1.39 -4.20 -0.23
CA LEU A 50 1.96 -3.64 -1.46
C LEU A 50 3.19 -4.45 -1.87
N GLY A 51 3.26 -4.83 -3.15
CA GLY A 51 4.54 -5.25 -3.73
C GLY A 51 5.37 -4.01 -4.02
N ILE A 52 6.55 -3.87 -3.43
CA ILE A 52 7.45 -2.73 -3.67
C ILE A 52 8.80 -3.28 -4.13
N ARG A 53 9.24 -2.84 -5.32
CA ARG A 53 10.57 -3.17 -5.85
C ARG A 53 11.21 -1.94 -6.44
N SER A 54 12.53 -1.80 -6.26
CA SER A 54 13.30 -0.78 -6.97
C SER A 54 13.49 -1.16 -8.44
N LEU A 55 13.56 -0.15 -9.32
CA LEU A 55 13.79 -0.28 -10.75
C LEU A 55 15.20 0.18 -11.18
N ASP A 56 16.02 0.66 -10.25
CA ASP A 56 17.34 1.23 -10.48
C ASP A 56 18.32 0.89 -9.34
N GLU A 57 19.62 0.98 -9.57
CA GLU A 57 20.61 0.66 -8.53
C GLU A 57 20.58 1.66 -7.36
N ALA A 58 20.20 2.91 -7.64
CA ALA A 58 20.14 3.98 -6.65
C ALA A 58 18.91 3.89 -5.72
N GLY A 59 17.93 3.04 -6.03
CA GLY A 59 16.68 2.98 -5.26
C GLY A 59 15.78 4.20 -5.47
N SER A 60 16.07 5.07 -6.44
CA SER A 60 15.35 6.32 -6.67
C SER A 60 14.02 6.11 -7.39
N VAL A 61 13.88 5.00 -8.11
CA VAL A 61 12.66 4.64 -8.82
C VAL A 61 12.11 3.34 -8.26
N ALA A 62 10.83 3.34 -7.87
CA ALA A 62 10.13 2.15 -7.36
C ALA A 62 8.88 1.82 -8.17
N GLU A 63 8.69 0.53 -8.47
CA GLU A 63 7.40 -0.01 -8.92
C GLU A 63 6.62 -0.51 -7.70
N VAL A 64 5.41 0.01 -7.53
CA VAL A 64 4.44 -0.39 -6.52
C VAL A 64 3.33 -1.19 -7.20
N THR A 65 3.14 -2.43 -6.78
CA THR A 65 2.03 -3.29 -7.20
C THR A 65 0.96 -3.29 -6.12
N LEU A 66 -0.26 -2.91 -6.50
CA LEU A 66 -1.41 -2.89 -5.60
C LEU A 66 -1.93 -4.31 -5.34
N PRO A 67 -2.42 -4.60 -4.12
CA PRO A 67 -3.05 -5.88 -3.82
C PRO A 67 -4.29 -6.11 -4.72
N PRO A 68 -4.65 -7.38 -4.96
CA PRO A 68 -5.83 -7.72 -5.74
C PRO A 68 -7.13 -7.34 -4.97
N PRO A 69 -8.27 -7.15 -5.68
CA PRO A 69 -9.47 -6.55 -5.10
C PRO A 69 -10.05 -7.35 -3.92
N GLU A 70 -9.87 -8.67 -3.87
CA GLU A 70 -10.33 -9.51 -2.75
C GLU A 70 -9.56 -9.22 -1.46
N ARG A 71 -8.41 -8.55 -1.53
CA ARG A 71 -7.59 -8.20 -0.36
C ARG A 71 -7.79 -6.77 0.10
N CYS A 72 -8.13 -5.84 -0.79
CA CYS A 72 -8.15 -4.41 -0.48
C CYS A 72 -9.47 -3.69 -0.79
N CYS A 73 -10.39 -4.31 -1.53
CA CYS A 73 -11.67 -3.72 -1.94
C CYS A 73 -12.87 -4.55 -1.48
N VAL A 74 -12.83 -5.01 -0.22
CA VAL A 74 -13.93 -5.74 0.40
C VAL A 74 -14.18 -5.24 1.82
N GLY A 75 -15.43 -5.28 2.26
CA GLY A 75 -15.77 -4.98 3.66
C GLY A 75 -15.04 -5.96 4.60
N LEU A 76 -14.44 -5.44 5.68
CA LEU A 76 -13.59 -6.22 6.57
C LEU A 76 -14.26 -7.50 7.09
N ILE A 77 -15.49 -7.36 7.60
CA ILE A 77 -16.27 -8.48 8.16
C ILE A 77 -17.12 -9.16 7.08
N SER A 78 -17.87 -8.37 6.30
CA SER A 78 -18.84 -8.91 5.35
C SER A 78 -18.21 -9.56 4.12
N ARG A 79 -16.95 -9.19 3.82
CA ARG A 79 -16.19 -9.60 2.63
C ARG A 79 -16.88 -9.27 1.31
N LYS A 80 -17.94 -8.45 1.33
CA LYS A 80 -18.63 -7.94 0.15
C LYS A 80 -17.74 -6.93 -0.56
N ALA A 81 -17.70 -6.97 -1.88
CA ALA A 81 -16.99 -6.00 -2.70
C ALA A 81 -17.44 -4.57 -2.39
N ILE A 82 -16.48 -3.64 -2.38
CA ILE A 82 -16.73 -2.20 -2.27
C ILE A 82 -15.96 -1.47 -3.37
N GLN A 83 -16.59 -0.47 -3.98
CA GLN A 83 -15.96 0.28 -5.09
C GLN A 83 -14.74 1.07 -4.64
N LYS A 84 -14.81 1.64 -3.43
CA LYS A 84 -13.71 2.41 -2.82
C LYS A 84 -13.12 1.58 -1.69
N GLY A 85 -11.99 0.95 -1.97
CA GLY A 85 -11.29 0.08 -1.04
C GLY A 85 -10.41 0.82 -0.03
N GLN A 86 -9.37 0.14 0.43
CA GLN A 86 -8.40 0.67 1.38
C GLN A 86 -7.61 1.85 0.81
N SER A 87 -7.26 2.79 1.69
CA SER A 87 -6.27 3.84 1.42
C SER A 87 -4.90 3.36 1.86
N LEU A 88 -4.06 2.98 0.91
CA LEU A 88 -2.73 2.41 1.17
C LEU A 88 -1.65 3.49 1.14
N HIS A 89 -0.67 3.37 2.02
CA HIS A 89 0.37 4.37 2.23
C HIS A 89 1.76 3.82 1.90
N VAL A 90 2.48 4.52 1.03
CA VAL A 90 3.90 4.28 0.74
C VAL A 90 4.70 5.45 1.29
N ILE A 91 5.81 5.15 1.94
CA ILE A 91 6.79 6.14 2.39
C ILE A 91 8.06 6.00 1.57
N LEU A 92 8.53 7.14 1.06
CA LEU A 92 9.92 7.36 0.69
C LEU A 92 10.62 7.97 1.90
N GLU A 93 11.60 7.28 2.44
CA GLU A 93 12.59 7.82 3.36
C GLU A 93 13.86 8.14 2.57
N VAL A 94 14.33 9.39 2.70
CA VAL A 94 15.57 9.86 2.11
C VAL A 94 16.48 10.27 3.26
N LYS A 95 17.68 9.69 3.28
CA LYS A 95 18.67 9.95 4.30
C LYS A 95 19.98 10.39 3.65
N ASP A 96 20.54 11.50 4.10
CA ASP A 96 21.88 11.93 3.70
C ASP A 96 22.98 11.20 4.49
N ASN A 97 24.24 11.50 4.19
CA ASN A 97 25.41 11.02 4.92
C ASN A 97 26.17 12.16 5.63
N GLY A 98 25.48 13.26 5.91
CA GLY A 98 26.03 14.41 6.64
C GLY A 98 26.35 14.10 8.10
N SER A 99 26.85 15.10 8.82
CA SER A 99 27.19 14.97 10.25
C SER A 99 26.62 16.14 11.06
N PRO A 100 25.46 15.97 11.72
CA PRO A 100 24.66 14.74 11.81
C PRO A 100 23.92 14.42 10.50
N ALA A 101 23.62 13.15 10.28
CA ALA A 101 22.83 12.74 9.13
C ALA A 101 21.36 13.19 9.29
N LEU A 102 20.78 13.81 8.26
CA LEU A 102 19.38 14.21 8.25
C LEU A 102 18.52 13.20 7.49
N ILE A 103 17.24 13.14 7.88
CA ILE A 103 16.25 12.26 7.29
C ILE A 103 15.04 13.09 6.91
N THR A 104 14.61 12.97 5.65
CA THR A 104 13.34 13.51 5.16
C THR A 104 12.45 12.35 4.71
N SER A 105 11.15 12.49 4.92
CA SER A 105 10.18 11.48 4.47
C SER A 105 9.09 12.11 3.62
N ARG A 106 8.68 11.42 2.55
CA ARG A 106 7.53 11.79 1.73
C ARG A 106 6.54 10.64 1.69
N ARG A 107 5.28 10.96 1.97
CA ARG A 107 4.18 10.00 1.96
C ARG A 107 3.37 10.10 0.67
N VAL A 108 3.19 8.96 0.03
CA VAL A 108 2.28 8.77 -1.10
C VAL A 108 1.06 8.00 -0.61
N VAL A 109 -0.12 8.59 -0.82
CA VAL A 109 -1.41 7.99 -0.45
C VAL A 109 -2.11 7.52 -1.72
N ILE A 110 -2.47 6.24 -1.74
CA ILE A 110 -3.12 5.56 -2.88
C ILE A 110 -4.49 5.07 -2.41
N GLN A 111 -5.54 5.67 -2.94
CA GLN A 111 -6.89 5.16 -2.80
C GLN A 111 -7.10 4.03 -3.80
N VAL A 112 -7.28 2.81 -3.31
CA VAL A 112 -7.55 1.66 -4.19
C VAL A 112 -9.03 1.63 -4.54
N LYS A 113 -9.32 1.29 -5.80
CA LYS A 113 -10.68 1.13 -6.34
C LYS A 113 -10.89 -0.26 -6.91
N ASP A 114 -12.15 -0.67 -6.95
CA ASP A 114 -12.64 -1.86 -7.65
C ASP A 114 -13.97 -1.49 -8.30
N GLU A 115 -13.90 -0.77 -9.42
CA GLU A 115 -15.10 -0.27 -10.12
C GLU A 115 -16.05 -1.39 -10.54
N LYS A 116 -15.48 -2.57 -10.82
CA LYS A 116 -16.20 -3.76 -11.29
C LYS A 116 -16.67 -4.67 -10.16
N LEU A 117 -16.38 -4.33 -8.90
CA LEU A 117 -16.76 -5.11 -7.71
C LEU A 117 -16.29 -6.58 -7.79
N LEU A 118 -15.09 -6.81 -8.31
CA LEU A 118 -14.49 -8.13 -8.50
C LEU A 118 -14.05 -8.79 -7.18
N GLY A 119 -13.74 -8.00 -6.15
CA GLY A 119 -13.18 -8.51 -4.89
C GLY A 119 -14.13 -9.38 -4.07
N GLY A 120 -15.44 -9.23 -4.30
CA GLY A 120 -16.51 -9.96 -3.61
C GLY A 120 -16.86 -11.27 -4.31
N GLY A 121 -15.85 -12.08 -4.63
CA GLY A 121 -15.98 -13.32 -5.38
C GLY A 121 -17.27 -14.09 -5.07
N ARG A 122 -17.92 -14.61 -6.12
CA ARG A 122 -19.06 -15.53 -6.01
C ARG A 122 -18.71 -16.66 -5.02
N GLY A 123 -19.35 -16.64 -3.85
CA GLY A 123 -19.60 -17.83 -3.03
C GLY A 123 -18.41 -18.74 -2.72
N ALA A 124 -17.37 -18.22 -2.07
CA ALA A 124 -16.48 -19.06 -1.28
C ALA A 124 -16.42 -18.48 0.15
N ASP A 125 -17.21 -19.12 1.01
CA ASP A 125 -17.14 -19.06 2.47
C ASP A 125 -17.28 -17.66 3.11
N ALA A 126 -18.46 -17.08 2.95
CA ALA A 126 -18.93 -16.17 3.98
C ALA A 126 -18.98 -16.96 5.30
N ILE A 127 -18.12 -16.62 6.26
CA ILE A 127 -18.08 -17.21 7.61
C ILE A 127 -19.50 -17.20 8.25
N GLY A 128 -20.34 -16.22 7.86
CA GLY A 128 -21.75 -16.16 8.26
C GLY A 128 -22.64 -17.28 7.73
N ASP A 129 -22.32 -17.92 6.60
CA ASP A 129 -23.05 -19.12 6.12
C ASP A 129 -22.54 -20.40 6.81
N THR A 130 -21.26 -20.47 7.17
CA THR A 130 -20.71 -21.56 8.00
C THR A 130 -21.28 -21.54 9.43
N MET A 131 -21.51 -20.37 10.01
CA MET A 131 -22.09 -20.23 11.35
C MET A 131 -23.59 -20.56 11.44
N LYS A 132 -24.35 -20.53 10.34
CA LYS A 132 -25.76 -20.97 10.34
C LYS A 132 -25.93 -22.46 10.67
N GLY A 133 -24.92 -23.28 10.39
CA GLY A 133 -24.94 -24.72 10.70
C GLY A 133 -24.73 -25.07 12.17
N PHE A 134 -24.33 -24.09 13.00
CA PHE A 134 -24.07 -24.28 14.44
C PHE A 134 -25.19 -23.72 15.34
N MET A 135 -26.27 -23.22 14.73
CA MET A 135 -27.46 -22.71 15.43
C MET A 135 -28.63 -23.70 15.32
N TYR A 136 -28.44 -24.94 15.76
CA TYR A 136 -29.51 -25.88 16.12
C TYR A 136 -29.05 -26.79 17.24
#